data_AF-A0A6L7ZVZ5-F1
#
_entry.id   AF-A0A6L7ZVZ5-F1
#
_cell.length_a   1.000
_cell.length_b   1.000
_cell.length_c   1.000
_cell.angle_alpha   90.00
_cell.angle_beta   90.00
_cell.angle_gamma   90.00
#
_symmetry.space_group_name_H-M   'P 1'
#
loop_
_entity.id
_entity.type
_entity.pdbx_description
1 polymer ?
#
loop_
_entity_poly.entity_id
_entity_poly.type
_entity_poly.pdbx_seq_one_letter_code
_entity_poly.pdbx_strand_id
1 'polypeptide(L)'
;MAQLDYRPFVPGPGETRIAGATAQAHTAARLASPRPQQLFAEWAALADEPFYGLTNDGRKREGLFAMKPEGAPVEAMAAAAWRLLDALTPEERARTLHRVGSPLWRKWQNTEMLVEEHGLRLETAAAPVRGLAMAVVRASLSEAGYA
;
A
#
# COMPACT_ATOMS: atom_id res chain seq x y z
N MET A 1 3.53 32.19 -6.93
CA MET A 1 2.67 31.13 -7.51
C MET A 1 1.23 31.52 -7.26
N ALA A 2 0.37 31.50 -8.26
CA ALA A 2 -1.07 31.73 -8.03
C ALA A 2 -1.58 30.64 -7.07
N GLN A 3 -2.26 31.04 -6.01
CA GLN A 3 -2.88 30.10 -5.09
C GLN A 3 -4.02 29.42 -5.84
N LEU A 4 -3.84 28.15 -6.18
CA LEU A 4 -4.87 27.36 -6.83
C LEU A 4 -6.04 27.20 -5.86
N ASP A 5 -7.20 27.76 -6.22
CA ASP A 5 -8.44 27.54 -5.47
C ASP A 5 -9.11 26.25 -5.97
N TYR A 6 -9.01 25.20 -5.17
CA TYR A 6 -9.64 23.92 -5.44
C TYR A 6 -11.07 23.83 -4.89
N ARG A 7 -11.55 24.81 -4.11
CA ARG A 7 -12.85 24.77 -3.44
C ARG A 7 -14.03 24.52 -4.39
N PRO A 8 -14.07 25.06 -5.62
CA PRO A 8 -15.15 24.80 -6.58
C PRO A 8 -15.25 23.33 -7.02
N PHE A 9 -14.18 22.54 -6.88
CA PHE A 9 -14.14 21.12 -7.28
C PHE A 9 -14.44 20.16 -6.12
N VAL A 10 -14.56 20.67 -4.90
CA VAL A 10 -14.91 19.87 -3.72
C VAL A 10 -16.42 19.93 -3.50
N PRO A 11 -17.12 18.78 -3.47
CA PRO A 11 -18.57 18.74 -3.24
C PRO A 11 -18.99 19.54 -2.00
N GLY A 12 -20.12 20.22 -2.08
CA GLY A 12 -20.73 20.89 -0.93
C GLY A 12 -21.21 19.90 0.14
N PRO A 13 -21.52 20.38 1.35
CA PRO A 13 -22.17 19.57 2.37
C PRO A 13 -23.43 18.88 1.83
N GLY A 14 -23.52 17.55 1.97
CA GLY A 14 -24.65 16.76 1.47
C GLY A 14 -24.59 16.38 -0.02
N GLU A 15 -23.64 16.93 -0.79
CA GLU A 15 -23.41 16.59 -2.20
C GLU A 15 -22.35 15.50 -2.38
N THR A 16 -21.64 15.17 -1.30
CA THR A 16 -20.62 14.12 -1.30
C THR A 16 -21.24 12.73 -1.31
N ARG A 17 -20.62 11.80 -2.04
CA ARG A 17 -20.93 10.36 -1.97
C ARG A 17 -20.17 9.65 -0.84
N ILE A 18 -19.32 10.38 -0.10
CA ILE A 18 -18.63 9.87 1.08
C ILE A 18 -19.63 9.77 2.23
N ALA A 19 -19.56 8.66 2.96
CA ALA A 19 -20.46 8.33 4.04
C ALA A 19 -19.68 8.33 5.36
N GLY A 20 -20.20 9.02 6.37
CA GLY A 20 -19.53 9.16 7.67
C GLY A 20 -18.30 10.09 7.64
N ALA A 21 -17.67 10.25 8.80
CA ALA A 21 -16.56 11.19 9.01
C ALA A 21 -15.16 10.56 8.84
N THR A 22 -15.07 9.25 8.62
CA THR A 22 -13.80 8.51 8.51
C THR A 22 -13.80 7.57 7.31
N ALA A 23 -12.61 7.21 6.83
CA ALA A 23 -12.46 6.24 5.75
C ALA A 23 -13.04 4.86 6.12
N GLN A 24 -12.95 4.47 7.40
CA GLN A 24 -13.55 3.23 7.92
C GLN A 24 -15.08 3.30 7.89
N ALA A 25 -15.69 4.42 8.33
CA ALA A 25 -17.13 4.59 8.27
C ALA A 25 -17.64 4.58 6.82
N HIS A 26 -16.89 5.21 5.91
CA HIS A 26 -17.20 5.17 4.49
C HIS A 26 -17.14 3.75 3.95
N THR A 27 -16.06 3.02 4.26
CA THR A 27 -15.88 1.62 3.86
C THR A 27 -17.03 0.75 4.37
N ALA A 28 -17.41 0.87 5.64
CA ALA A 28 -18.52 0.12 6.23
C ALA A 28 -19.85 0.41 5.51
N ALA A 29 -20.15 1.67 5.20
CA ALA A 29 -21.34 2.05 4.46
C ALA A 29 -21.33 1.50 3.02
N ARG A 30 -20.17 1.49 2.34
CA ARG A 30 -20.03 0.90 1.00
C ARG A 30 -20.22 -0.61 1.02
N LEU A 31 -19.62 -1.29 2.01
CA LEU A 31 -19.73 -2.74 2.19
C LEU A 31 -21.14 -3.19 2.61
N ALA A 32 -22.07 -2.30 2.97
CA ALA A 32 -23.47 -2.65 3.15
C ALA A 32 -24.20 -2.94 1.82
N SER A 33 -23.62 -2.55 0.68
CA SER A 33 -24.17 -2.82 -0.65
C SER A 33 -23.65 -4.16 -1.22
N PRO A 34 -24.46 -4.93 -1.97
CA PRO A 34 -24.01 -6.21 -2.53
C PRO A 34 -22.84 -6.10 -3.52
N ARG A 35 -22.79 -5.02 -4.30
CA ARG A 35 -21.79 -4.88 -5.38
C ARG A 35 -20.34 -4.80 -4.84
N PRO A 36 -20.00 -3.95 -3.84
CA PRO A 36 -18.68 -3.99 -3.22
C PRO A 36 -18.35 -5.33 -2.58
N GLN A 37 -19.31 -5.99 -1.91
CA GLN A 37 -19.09 -7.31 -1.32
C GLN A 37 -18.69 -8.34 -2.37
N GLN A 38 -19.40 -8.37 -3.51
CA GLN A 38 -19.10 -9.27 -4.63
C GLN A 38 -17.71 -8.98 -5.21
N LEU A 39 -17.37 -7.71 -5.43
CA LEU A 39 -16.05 -7.31 -5.95
C LEU A 39 -14.91 -7.82 -5.05
N PHE A 40 -15.01 -7.61 -3.74
CA PHE A 40 -13.96 -8.05 -2.82
C PHE A 40 -13.93 -9.58 -2.66
N ALA A 41 -15.07 -10.26 -2.77
CA ALA A 41 -15.11 -11.73 -2.78
C ALA A 41 -14.43 -12.30 -4.03
N GLU A 42 -14.69 -11.72 -5.21
CA GLU A 42 -14.02 -12.09 -6.47
C GLU A 42 -12.50 -11.85 -6.38
N TRP A 43 -12.07 -10.70 -5.85
CA TRP A 43 -10.65 -10.41 -5.68
C TRP A 43 -9.97 -11.33 -4.67
N ALA A 44 -10.66 -11.69 -3.58
CA ALA A 44 -10.14 -12.66 -2.62
C ALA A 44 -9.91 -14.03 -3.28
N ALA A 45 -10.88 -14.51 -4.07
CA ALA A 45 -10.74 -15.75 -4.83
C ALA A 45 -9.56 -15.70 -5.81
N LEU A 46 -9.39 -14.60 -6.55
CA LEU A 46 -8.26 -14.40 -7.45
C LEU A 46 -6.91 -14.34 -6.71
N ALA A 47 -6.86 -13.72 -5.53
CA ALA A 47 -5.64 -13.63 -4.73
C ALA A 47 -5.17 -15.01 -4.20
N ASP A 48 -6.13 -15.91 -3.94
CA ASP A 48 -5.90 -17.28 -3.49
C ASP A 48 -5.39 -18.21 -4.62
N GLU A 49 -5.58 -17.83 -5.89
CA GLU A 49 -5.01 -18.59 -7.00
C GLU A 49 -3.47 -18.58 -6.94
N PRO A 50 -2.78 -19.74 -6.98
CA PRO A 50 -1.33 -19.78 -6.99
C PRO A 50 -0.74 -19.03 -8.19
N PHE A 51 0.24 -18.16 -7.95
CA PHE A 51 0.97 -17.48 -9.02
C PHE A 51 1.72 -18.51 -9.88
N TYR A 52 1.28 -18.67 -11.12
CA TYR A 52 1.89 -19.60 -12.07
C TYR A 52 3.21 -19.05 -12.63
N GLY A 53 3.28 -17.75 -12.92
CA GLY A 53 4.40 -17.12 -13.62
C GLY A 53 3.92 -16.24 -14.79
N LEU A 54 4.85 -15.61 -15.50
CA LEU A 54 4.55 -14.82 -16.69
C LEU A 54 4.46 -15.72 -17.93
N THR A 55 3.40 -15.54 -18.73
CA THR A 55 3.14 -16.30 -19.96
C THR A 55 2.73 -15.35 -21.09
N ASN A 56 2.98 -15.74 -22.34
CA ASN A 56 2.43 -15.07 -23.54
C ASN A 56 1.81 -16.05 -24.55
N ASP A 57 2.04 -17.35 -24.39
CA ASP A 57 1.50 -18.44 -25.20
C ASP A 57 0.85 -19.54 -24.34
N GLY A 58 0.62 -19.25 -23.05
CA GLY A 58 0.16 -20.22 -22.06
C GLY A 58 1.27 -21.05 -21.40
N ARG A 59 2.54 -20.91 -21.82
CA ARG A 59 3.69 -21.54 -21.14
C ARG A 59 4.44 -20.54 -20.28
N LYS A 60 4.88 -20.98 -19.10
CA LYS A 60 5.71 -20.19 -18.19
C LYS A 60 7.05 -19.86 -18.84
N ARG A 61 7.40 -18.57 -18.88
CA ARG A 61 8.72 -18.09 -19.32
C ARG A 61 9.68 -18.02 -18.14
N GLU A 62 10.68 -18.89 -18.15
CA GLU A 62 11.77 -18.91 -17.17
C GLU A 62 12.93 -18.00 -17.60
N GLY A 63 13.75 -17.56 -16.64
CA GLY A 63 15.04 -16.91 -16.93
C GLY A 63 14.96 -15.59 -17.71
N LEU A 64 13.86 -14.84 -17.60
CA LEU A 64 13.66 -13.56 -18.33
C LEU A 64 14.75 -12.52 -18.03
N PHE A 65 15.22 -12.47 -16.79
CA PHE A 65 16.24 -11.55 -16.33
C PHE A 65 17.24 -12.30 -15.43
N ALA A 66 18.53 -12.07 -15.66
CA ALA A 66 19.57 -12.55 -14.77
C ALA A 66 19.74 -11.60 -13.58
N MET A 67 20.04 -12.15 -12.40
CA MET A 67 20.43 -11.33 -11.26
C MET A 67 21.75 -10.62 -11.56
N LYS A 68 21.76 -9.29 -11.43
CA LYS A 68 22.95 -8.47 -11.58
C LYS A 68 22.86 -7.24 -10.67
N PRO A 69 23.97 -6.59 -10.33
CA PRO A 69 23.95 -5.31 -9.64
C PRO A 69 23.30 -4.24 -10.53
N GLU A 70 22.32 -3.52 -9.98
CA GLU A 70 21.61 -2.43 -10.67
C GLU A 70 22.00 -1.05 -10.11
N GLY A 71 23.03 -0.97 -9.26
CA GLY A 71 23.50 0.29 -8.67
C GLY A 71 22.60 0.87 -7.57
N ALA A 72 21.61 0.11 -7.08
CA ALA A 72 20.78 0.52 -5.96
C ALA A 72 21.60 0.65 -4.66
N PRO A 73 21.32 1.65 -3.79
CA PRO A 73 22.03 1.85 -2.54
C PRO A 73 21.52 0.90 -1.44
N VAL A 74 21.68 -0.41 -1.66
CA VAL A 74 21.08 -1.49 -0.86
C VAL A 74 21.40 -1.35 0.63
N GLU A 75 22.64 -1.04 0.99
CA GLU A 75 23.07 -0.88 2.38
C GLU A 75 22.36 0.28 3.07
N ALA A 76 22.20 1.41 2.37
CA ALA A 76 21.51 2.58 2.90
C ALA A 76 20.00 2.32 3.06
N MET A 77 19.38 1.65 2.07
CA MET A 77 17.98 1.24 2.13
C MET A 77 17.73 0.28 3.30
N ALA A 78 18.58 -0.73 3.47
CA ALA A 78 18.49 -1.69 4.56
C ALA A 78 18.67 -1.02 5.92
N ALA A 79 19.65 -0.12 6.07
CA ALA A 79 19.86 0.63 7.30
C ALA A 79 18.65 1.50 7.66
N ALA A 80 18.03 2.17 6.68
CA ALA A 80 16.81 2.95 6.90
C ALA A 80 15.64 2.05 7.34
N ALA A 81 15.47 0.88 6.71
CA ALA A 81 14.44 -0.08 7.07
C ALA A 81 14.62 -0.62 8.50
N TRP A 82 15.85 -0.97 8.90
CA TRP A 82 16.13 -1.41 10.27
C TRP A 82 15.80 -0.34 11.30
N ARG A 83 16.18 0.92 11.05
CA ARG A 83 15.85 2.05 11.93
C ARG A 83 14.35 2.24 12.08
N LEU A 84 13.56 2.05 11.02
CA LEU A 84 12.10 2.06 11.11
C LEU A 84 11.63 0.93 12.03
N LEU A 85 12.07 -0.31 11.76
CA LEU A 85 11.63 -1.51 12.50
C LEU A 85 11.99 -1.46 13.99
N ASP A 86 13.08 -0.81 14.35
CA ASP A 86 13.52 -0.65 15.75
C ASP A 86 12.70 0.40 16.51
N ALA A 87 12.02 1.31 15.81
CA ALA A 87 11.14 2.31 16.41
C ALA A 87 9.69 1.83 16.56
N LEU A 88 9.33 0.68 15.99
CA LEU A 88 7.98 0.12 16.07
C LEU A 88 7.77 -0.62 17.38
N THR A 89 6.55 -0.55 17.93
CA THR A 89 6.16 -1.48 19.00
C THR A 89 6.15 -2.93 18.48
N PRO A 90 6.19 -3.94 19.37
CA PRO A 90 6.06 -5.34 18.95
C PRO A 90 4.83 -5.60 18.08
N GLU A 91 3.70 -4.98 18.40
CA GLU A 91 2.44 -5.10 17.66
C GLU A 91 2.53 -4.44 16.28
N GLU A 92 3.08 -3.23 16.19
CA GLU A 92 3.30 -2.54 14.91
C GLU A 92 4.27 -3.31 14.02
N ARG A 93 5.35 -3.85 14.60
CA ARG A 93 6.34 -4.66 13.90
C ARG A 93 5.73 -5.94 13.35
N ALA A 94 4.88 -6.61 14.12
CA ALA A 94 4.16 -7.80 13.68
C ALA A 94 3.20 -7.51 12.51
N ARG A 95 2.54 -6.34 12.51
CA ARG A 95 1.70 -5.92 11.38
C ARG A 95 2.50 -5.50 10.15
N THR A 96 3.73 -5.03 10.32
CA THR A 96 4.57 -4.49 9.23
C THR A 96 5.38 -5.57 8.51
N LEU A 97 5.88 -6.57 9.24
CA LEU A 97 6.77 -7.59 8.70
C LEU A 97 6.02 -8.81 8.19
N HIS A 98 6.17 -9.08 6.90
CA HIS A 98 5.67 -10.29 6.26
C HIS A 98 6.78 -11.00 5.49
N ARG A 99 6.69 -12.33 5.41
CA ARG A 99 7.62 -13.14 4.60
C ARG A 99 7.51 -12.70 3.14
N VAL A 100 8.61 -12.78 2.38
CA VAL A 100 8.64 -12.44 0.94
C VAL A 100 7.57 -13.22 0.15
N GLY A 101 7.33 -14.49 0.49
CA GLY A 101 6.29 -15.32 -0.13
C GLY A 101 4.89 -15.20 0.50
N SER A 102 4.63 -14.20 1.32
CA SER A 102 3.32 -14.03 1.98
C SER A 102 2.21 -13.77 0.95
N PRO A 103 1.03 -14.42 1.07
CA PRO A 103 -0.10 -14.11 0.20
C PRO A 103 -0.63 -12.69 0.41
N LEU A 104 -0.31 -12.05 1.56
CA LEU A 104 -0.75 -10.68 1.88
C LEU A 104 -0.29 -9.65 0.84
N TRP A 105 0.85 -9.88 0.17
CA TRP A 105 1.33 -8.97 -0.88
C TRP A 105 0.36 -8.87 -2.06
N ARG A 106 -0.44 -9.92 -2.32
CA ARG A 106 -1.44 -9.94 -3.38
C ARG A 106 -2.74 -9.22 -3.01
N LYS A 107 -2.90 -8.90 -1.73
CA LYS A 107 -4.06 -8.17 -1.20
C LYS A 107 -3.85 -6.65 -1.20
N TRP A 108 -2.65 -6.18 -1.56
CA TRP A 108 -2.42 -4.74 -1.71
C TRP A 108 -3.30 -4.19 -2.84
N GLN A 109 -4.02 -3.13 -2.53
CA GLN A 109 -4.94 -2.47 -3.44
C GLN A 109 -4.99 -0.97 -3.13
N ASN A 110 -5.26 -0.17 -4.17
CA ASN A 110 -5.32 1.29 -4.09
C ASN A 110 -6.76 1.79 -4.36
N THR A 111 -7.74 1.18 -3.70
CA THR A 111 -9.13 1.64 -3.65
C THR A 111 -9.32 2.57 -2.46
N GLU A 112 -10.38 3.37 -2.54
CA GLU A 112 -10.84 4.25 -1.48
C GLU A 112 -11.40 3.50 -0.25
N MET A 113 -11.63 2.19 -0.37
CA MET A 113 -12.19 1.35 0.68
C MET A 113 -11.09 0.61 1.45
N LEU A 114 -11.04 0.83 2.76
CA LEU A 114 -10.10 0.21 3.70
C LEU A 114 -10.57 -1.19 4.11
N VAL A 115 -10.61 -2.13 3.14
CA VAL A 115 -11.03 -3.52 3.39
C VAL A 115 -9.92 -4.36 4.01
N GLU A 116 -8.69 -4.14 3.54
CA GLU A 116 -7.51 -4.83 4.05
C GLU A 116 -6.84 -3.94 5.11
N GLU A 117 -6.72 -4.45 6.34
CA GLU A 117 -6.12 -3.72 7.46
C GLU A 117 -4.69 -4.16 7.77
N HIS A 118 -4.08 -4.90 6.84
CA HIS A 118 -2.71 -5.38 6.96
C HIS A 118 -1.71 -4.22 6.86
N GLY A 119 -0.60 -4.32 7.59
CA GLY A 119 0.47 -3.33 7.52
C GLY A 119 0.39 -2.20 8.56
N LEU A 120 1.25 -1.21 8.31
CA LEU A 120 1.35 0.02 9.08
C LEU A 120 0.66 1.16 8.33
N ARG A 121 -0.36 1.74 8.95
CA ARG A 121 -1.05 2.92 8.43
C ARG A 121 -0.37 4.19 8.93
N LEU A 122 0.22 4.94 8.01
CA LEU A 122 1.01 6.12 8.36
C LEU A 122 0.16 7.24 8.96
N GLU A 123 -1.10 7.38 8.55
CA GLU A 123 -2.00 8.40 9.07
C GLU A 123 -2.30 8.25 10.56
N THR A 124 -2.26 7.01 11.09
CA THR A 124 -2.43 6.72 12.52
C THR A 124 -1.11 6.50 13.25
N ALA A 125 0.00 6.33 12.52
CA ALA A 125 1.31 6.12 13.12
C ALA A 125 1.81 7.37 13.85
N ALA A 126 2.61 7.17 14.90
CA ALA A 126 3.27 8.26 15.60
C ALA A 126 4.16 9.07 14.65
N ALA A 127 4.29 10.38 14.88
CA ALA A 127 5.07 11.26 14.01
C ALA A 127 6.52 10.79 13.75
N PRO A 128 7.26 10.27 14.75
CA PRO A 128 8.61 9.72 14.51
C PRO A 128 8.60 8.52 13.54
N VAL A 129 7.61 7.63 13.67
CA VAL A 129 7.47 6.44 12.82
C VAL A 129 7.17 6.85 11.37
N ARG A 130 6.29 7.84 11.16
CA ARG A 130 6.05 8.40 9.82
C ARG A 130 7.33 8.95 9.18
N GLY A 131 8.13 9.70 9.96
CA GLY A 131 9.40 10.23 9.49
C GLY A 131 10.38 9.13 9.07
N LEU A 132 10.48 8.06 9.86
CA LEU A 132 11.32 6.91 9.55
C LEU A 132 10.82 6.13 8.32
N ALA A 133 9.50 5.97 8.16
CA ALA A 133 8.93 5.37 6.96
C ALA A 133 9.27 6.18 5.69
N MET A 134 9.14 7.51 5.77
CA MET A 134 9.55 8.38 4.67
C MET A 134 11.07 8.40 4.43
N ALA A 135 11.88 8.10 5.45
CA ALA A 135 13.33 7.92 5.27
C ALA A 135 13.66 6.65 4.46
N VAL A 136 12.89 5.57 4.62
CA VAL A 136 13.00 4.37 3.76
C VAL A 136 12.70 4.72 2.31
N VAL A 137 11.60 5.45 2.07
CA VAL A 137 11.24 5.93 0.72
C VAL A 137 12.35 6.80 0.15
N ARG A 138 12.86 7.77 0.92
CA ARG A 138 13.97 8.65 0.50
C ARG A 138 15.23 7.88 0.13
N ALA A 139 15.60 6.87 0.92
CA ALA A 139 16.78 6.05 0.65
C ALA A 139 16.62 5.14 -0.58
N SER A 140 15.37 4.88 -0.99
CA SER A 140 15.03 3.95 -2.08
C SER A 140 14.78 4.66 -3.42
N LEU A 141 14.68 5.99 -3.42
CA LEU A 141 14.40 6.80 -4.61
C LEU A 141 15.58 7.73 -4.92
N SER A 142 15.65 8.19 -6.17
CA SER A 142 16.55 9.29 -6.53
C SER A 142 16.08 10.59 -5.87
N GLU A 143 16.95 11.60 -5.83
CA GLU A 143 16.59 12.93 -5.34
C GLU A 143 15.34 13.48 -6.05
N ALA A 144 15.29 13.40 -7.38
CA ALA A 144 14.13 13.82 -8.16
C ALA A 144 12.89 12.94 -7.94
N GLY A 145 13.06 11.66 -7.61
CA GLY A 145 11.94 10.76 -7.32
C GLY A 145 11.32 11.00 -5.94
N TYR A 146 12.04 11.65 -5.03
CA TYR A 146 11.58 11.94 -3.67
C TYR A 146 11.09 13.37 -3.47
N ALA A 147 11.70 14.35 -4.16
CA ALA A 147 11.49 15.78 -3.95
C ALA A 147 10.07 16.28 -4.19
#